data_AF-A0A0Z8IS79-F1
#
_entry.id   AF-A0A0Z8IS79-F1
#
_cell.length_a   1.000
_cell.length_b   1.000
_cell.length_c   1.000
_cell.angle_alpha   90.00
_cell.angle_beta   90.00
_cell.angle_gamma   90.00
#
_symmetry.space_group_name_H-M   'P 1'
#
loop_
_entity.id
_entity.type
_entity.pdbx_description
1 polymer ?
#
loop_
_entity_poly.entity_id
_entity_poly.type
_entity_poly.pdbx_seq_one_letter_code
_entity_poly.pdbx_strand_id
1 'polypeptide(L)'
;MKHICIYCKIEKPLDSAHFPMHKRKKSGFDSRCIECKRLYDKNRYLQKRDKILEQKRKYYQRKKQKTAPKGEGDDLRETSKI
;
A
#
# COMPACT_ATOMS: atom_id res chain seq x y z
N MET A 1 24.97 16.16 -11.45
CA MET A 1 25.38 14.74 -11.63
C MET A 1 24.37 14.05 -12.52
N LYS A 2 24.83 13.22 -13.47
CA LYS A 2 23.96 12.42 -14.34
C LYS A 2 24.03 10.96 -13.93
N HIS A 3 22.95 10.21 -14.13
CA HIS A 3 22.88 8.80 -13.78
C HIS A 3 22.11 8.03 -14.85
N ILE A 4 22.55 6.81 -15.15
CA ILE A 4 21.93 5.95 -16.17
C ILE A 4 20.91 5.03 -15.49
N CYS A 5 19.66 5.05 -15.95
CA CYS A 5 18.66 4.12 -15.46
C CYS A 5 19.05 2.67 -15.81
N ILE A 6 19.06 1.77 -14.82
CA ILE A 6 19.46 0.38 -15.07
C ILE A 6 18.48 -0.40 -15.97
N TYR A 7 17.24 0.10 -16.16
CA TYR A 7 16.19 -0.53 -16.96
C TYR A 7 16.08 0.02 -18.37
N CYS A 8 15.86 1.33 -18.53
CA CYS A 8 15.75 1.93 -19.88
C CYS A 8 17.09 2.35 -20.47
N LYS A 9 18.20 2.30 -19.70
CA LYS A 9 19.55 2.69 -20.13
C LYS A 9 19.70 4.14 -20.64
N ILE A 10 18.70 4.98 -20.38
CA ILE A 10 18.75 6.41 -20.69
C ILE A 10 19.49 7.16 -19.58
N GLU A 11 20.39 8.06 -19.97
CA GLU A 11 21.05 9.00 -19.07
C GLU A 11 20.06 10.12 -18.70
N LYS A 12 19.86 10.34 -17.40
CA LYS A 12 19.00 11.41 -16.88
C LYS A 12 19.71 12.14 -15.72
N PRO A 13 19.34 13.39 -15.40
CA PRO A 13 19.85 14.07 -14.21
C PRO A 13 19.54 13.27 -12.94
N LEU A 14 20.49 13.18 -12.00
CA LEU A 14 20.27 12.55 -10.70
C LEU A 14 19.58 13.54 -9.76
N ASP A 15 18.26 13.68 -9.93
CA ASP A 15 17.39 14.51 -9.11
C ASP A 15 16.10 13.77 -8.75
N SER A 16 15.26 14.39 -7.93
CA SER A 16 13.96 13.86 -7.50
C SER A 16 12.90 13.85 -8.61
N ALA A 17 13.13 14.54 -9.74
CA ALA A 17 12.20 14.58 -10.87
C ALA A 17 12.39 13.39 -11.82
N HIS A 18 13.59 12.79 -11.85
CA HIS A 18 13.92 11.66 -12.72
C HIS A 18 14.15 10.35 -11.96
N PHE A 19 14.66 10.40 -10.73
CA PHE A 19 14.94 9.23 -9.90
C PHE A 19 14.18 9.30 -8.56
N PRO A 20 13.47 8.23 -8.18
CA PRO A 20 12.72 8.22 -6.93
C PRO A 20 13.67 8.13 -5.73
N MET A 21 13.29 8.80 -4.64
CA MET A 21 14.04 8.75 -3.39
C MET A 21 14.00 7.35 -2.77
N HIS A 22 15.16 6.88 -2.30
CA HIS A 22 15.34 5.61 -1.62
C HIS A 22 16.10 5.80 -0.30
N LYS A 23 15.33 6.02 0.78
CA LYS A 23 15.83 6.40 2.12
C LYS A 23 16.90 5.47 2.71
N ARG A 24 16.95 4.20 2.29
CA ARG A 24 17.92 3.21 2.80
C ARG A 24 19.20 3.09 1.96
N LYS A 25 19.29 3.75 0.79
CA LYS A 25 20.48 3.67 -0.08
C LYS A 25 21.43 4.82 0.25
N LYS A 26 22.74 4.55 0.21
CA LYS A 26 23.79 5.57 0.42
C LYS A 26 23.65 6.77 -0.53
N SER A 27 23.24 6.53 -1.77
CA SER A 27 23.02 7.57 -2.79
C SER A 27 21.75 8.40 -2.57
N GLY A 28 20.83 7.99 -1.68
CA GLY A 28 19.53 8.63 -1.49
C GLY A 28 18.52 8.41 -2.62
N PHE A 29 18.94 7.92 -3.79
CA PHE A 29 18.10 7.67 -4.96
C PHE A 29 18.10 6.21 -5.39
N ASP A 30 17.02 5.78 -6.04
CA ASP A 30 16.98 4.48 -6.69
C ASP A 30 17.76 4.46 -8.01
N SER A 31 18.21 3.29 -8.43
CA SER A 31 18.94 3.06 -9.68
C SER A 31 18.02 3.00 -10.91
N ARG A 32 16.71 2.89 -10.68
CA ARG A 32 15.66 2.87 -11.71
C ARG A 32 14.99 4.25 -11.75
N CYS A 33 14.81 4.80 -12.95
CA CYS A 33 14.08 6.07 -13.13
C CYS A 33 12.60 5.94 -12.77
N ILE A 34 11.94 7.09 -12.57
CA ILE A 34 10.53 7.17 -12.20
C ILE A 34 9.61 6.50 -13.23
N GLU A 35 9.86 6.67 -14.52
CA GLU A 35 9.07 6.05 -15.59
C GLU A 35 9.10 4.52 -15.49
N CYS A 36 10.31 3.93 -15.42
CA CYS A 36 10.46 2.49 -15.26
C CYS A 36 9.86 1.99 -13.94
N LYS A 37 9.94 2.80 -12.87
CA LYS A 37 9.29 2.47 -11.60
C LYS A 37 7.77 2.43 -11.75
N ARG A 38 7.16 3.41 -12.40
CA ARG A 38 5.71 3.45 -12.66
C ARG A 38 5.23 2.23 -13.46
N LEU A 39 5.95 1.86 -14.51
CA LEU A 39 5.63 0.68 -15.31
C LEU A 39 5.70 -0.61 -14.49
N TYR A 40 6.76 -0.76 -13.70
CA TYR A 40 6.90 -1.91 -12.81
C TYR A 40 5.80 -1.97 -11.75
N ASP A 41 5.49 -0.86 -11.10
CA ASP A 41 4.46 -0.80 -10.08
C ASP A 41 3.06 -1.11 -10.67
N LYS A 42 2.77 -0.63 -11.90
CA LYS A 42 1.55 -0.98 -12.65
C LYS A 42 1.48 -2.48 -12.92
N ASN A 43 2.54 -3.08 -13.46
CA ASN A 43 2.56 -4.51 -13.77
C ASN A 43 2.44 -5.37 -12.51
N ARG A 44 3.15 -4.99 -11.44
CA ARG A 44 3.05 -5.65 -10.13
C ARG A 44 1.63 -5.57 -9.57
N TYR A 45 0.96 -4.42 -9.72
CA TYR A 45 -0.43 -4.27 -9.29
C TYR A 45 -1.36 -5.18 -10.09
N LEU A 46 -1.25 -5.21 -11.42
CA LEU A 46 -2.07 -6.05 -12.29
C LEU A 46 -1.94 -7.55 -11.91
N GLN A 47 -0.71 -8.03 -11.73
CA GLN A 47 -0.45 -9.42 -11.31
C GLN A 47 -1.02 -9.77 -9.93
N LYS A 48 -1.16 -8.78 -9.04
CA LYS A 48 -1.65 -8.97 -7.67
C LYS A 48 -3.08 -8.49 -7.48
N ARG A 49 -3.75 -8.04 -8.54
CA ARG A 49 -5.03 -7.33 -8.47
C ARG A 49 -6.07 -8.16 -7.75
N ASP A 50 -6.22 -9.43 -8.13
CA ASP A 50 -7.24 -10.31 -7.55
C ASP A 50 -7.01 -10.54 -6.06
N LYS A 51 -5.76 -10.79 -5.66
CA LYS A 51 -5.37 -10.91 -4.24
C LYS A 51 -5.66 -9.63 -3.46
N ILE A 52 -5.40 -8.46 -4.04
CA ILE A 52 -5.69 -7.16 -3.43
C ILE A 52 -7.20 -6.97 -3.26
N LEU A 53 -8.00 -7.31 -4.27
CA LEU A 53 -9.46 -7.21 -4.21
C LEU A 53 -10.06 -8.17 -3.18
N GLU A 54 -9.58 -9.40 -3.12
CA GLU A 54 -9.99 -10.39 -2.13
C GLU A 54 -9.67 -9.92 -0.71
N GLN A 55 -8.46 -9.40 -0.47
CA GLN A 55 -8.07 -8.84 0.83
C GLN A 55 -8.97 -7.67 1.24
N LYS A 56 -9.27 -6.76 0.31
CA LYS A 56 -10.22 -5.66 0.55
C LYS A 56 -11.60 -6.18 0.90
N ARG A 57 -12.14 -7.16 0.15
CA ARG A 57 -13.43 -7.78 0.43
C ARG A 57 -13.49 -8.36 1.85
N LYS A 58 -12.47 -9.14 2.24
CA LYS A 58 -12.36 -9.72 3.59
C LYS A 58 -12.32 -8.65 4.68
N TYR A 59 -11.58 -7.56 4.45
CA TYR A 59 -11.52 -6.43 5.39
C TYR A 59 -12.90 -5.78 5.62
N TYR A 60 -13.64 -5.47 4.55
CA TYR A 60 -14.96 -4.86 4.67
C TYR A 60 -16.01 -5.80 5.26
N GLN A 61 -15.95 -7.11 4.96
CA GLN A 61 -16.80 -8.11 5.61
C GLN A 61 -16.57 -8.14 7.13
N ARG A 62 -15.31 -8.18 7.56
CA ARG A 62 -14.95 -8.11 8.98
C ARG A 62 -15.40 -6.81 9.63
N LYS A 63 -15.27 -5.67 8.93
CA LYS A 63 -15.74 -4.37 9.45
C LYS A 63 -17.26 -4.37 9.63
N LYS A 64 -18.02 -4.87 8.65
CA LYS A 64 -19.48 -4.98 8.73
C LYS A 64 -19.93 -5.85 9.91
N GLN A 65 -19.24 -6.96 10.18
CA GLN A 65 -19.52 -7.81 11.34
C GLN A 65 -19.26 -7.10 12.68
N LYS A 66 -18.26 -6.22 12.74
CA LYS A 66 -17.93 -5.44 13.95
C LYS A 66 -18.86 -4.24 14.19
N THR A 67 -19.49 -3.72 13.15
CA THR A 67 -20.36 -2.53 13.21
C THR A 67 -21.84 -2.85 13.04
N ALA A 68 -22.22 -4.13 12.89
CA ALA A 68 -23.61 -4.52 12.97
C ALA A 68 -24.11 -4.27 14.40
N PRO A 69 -25.27 -3.62 14.59
CA PRO A 69 -25.85 -3.47 15.93
C PRO A 69 -26.05 -4.87 16.52
N LYS A 70 -25.58 -5.09 17.74
CA LYS A 70 -26.02 -6.25 18.52
C LYS A 70 -27.52 -6.07 18.74
N GLY A 71 -28.34 -6.92 18.12
CA GLY A 71 -29.76 -7.00 18.44
C GLY A 71 -29.95 -7.37 19.91
N GLU A 72 -31.04 -6.87 20.48
CA GLU A 72 -31.48 -6.95 21.88
C GLU A 72 -31.81 -8.37 22.38
N GLY A 73 -31.68 -8.58 23.72
CA GLY A 73 -32.24 -9.67 24.57
C GLY A 73 -31.35 -10.91 24.75
N ASP A 74 -31.09 -11.50 25.93
CA ASP A 74 -31.61 -11.41 27.31
C ASP A 74 -30.55 -11.98 28.29
N ASP A 75 -30.39 -11.42 29.50
CA ASP A 75 -30.33 -12.12 30.82
C ASP A 75 -29.90 -11.15 31.94
N LEU A 76 -30.53 -11.26 33.11
CA LEU A 76 -30.45 -10.35 34.25
C LEU A 76 -29.08 -10.41 34.96
N ARG A 77 -28.63 -9.25 35.47
CA ARG A 77 -27.97 -9.21 36.78
C ARG A 77 -28.22 -7.90 37.49
N GLU A 78 -29.11 -7.94 38.49
CA GLU A 78 -29.21 -6.96 39.56
C GLU A 78 -27.83 -6.69 40.15
N THR A 79 -27.47 -5.41 40.29
CA THR A 79 -26.80 -4.95 41.51
C THR A 79 -27.34 -3.58 41.88
N SER A 80 -28.14 -3.60 42.94
CA SER A 80 -28.74 -2.50 43.68
C SER A 80 -27.76 -1.38 44.06
N LYS A 81 -28.32 -0.15 44.09
CA LYS A 81 -28.09 0.95 45.05
C LYS A 81 -26.78 0.94 45.84
N ILE A 82 -26.03 2.05 45.77
CA ILE A 82 -25.86 3.06 46.85
C ILE A 82 -25.39 4.35 46.21
#